data_AF-A0A815X365-F1
#
_entry.id   AF-A0A815X365-F1
#
_cell.length_a   1.000
_cell.length_b   1.000
_cell.length_c   1.000
_cell.angle_alpha   90.00
_cell.angle_beta   90.00
_cell.angle_gamma   90.00
#
_symmetry.space_group_name_H-M   'P 1'
#
loop_
_entity.id
_entity.type
_entity.pdbx_description
1 polymer ?
#
loop_
_entity_poly.entity_id
_entity_poly.type
_entity_poly.pdbx_seq_one_letter_code
_entity_poly.pdbx_strand_id
1 'polypeptide(L)' 'MSLQKSEIYNNIGCIYLKRGRLSLALKYLKISLKIQRKYVPSNHPDIALILNNIGMA' A
#
# COMPACT_ATOMS: atom_id res chain seq x y z
N MET A 1 -12.73 -1.27 10.08
CA MET A 1 -11.63 -2.23 10.40
C MET A 1 -10.81 -2.62 9.18
N SER A 2 -11.39 -3.08 8.06
CA SER A 2 -10.60 -3.54 6.90
C SER A 2 -9.80 -2.43 6.19
N LEU A 3 -10.39 -1.24 5.99
CA LEU A 3 -9.69 -0.10 5.36
C LEU A 3 -8.55 0.44 6.22
N GLN A 4 -8.77 0.59 7.53
CA GLN A 4 -7.72 0.98 8.48
C GLN A 4 -6.52 0.00 8.45
N LYS A 5 -6.77 -1.29 8.25
CA LYS A 5 -5.70 -2.29 8.06
C LYS A 5 -4.91 -2.02 6.77
N SER A 6 -5.57 -1.54 5.71
CA SER A 6 -4.91 -1.12 4.46
C SER A 6 -3.94 0.04 4.69
N GLU A 7 -4.39 1.08 5.41
CA GLU A 7 -3.56 2.25 5.75
C GLU A 7 -2.33 1.84 6.56
N ILE A 8 -2.50 0.96 7.56
CA ILE A 8 -1.39 0.44 8.37
C ILE A 8 -0.37 -0.26 7.47
N TYR A 9 -0.79 -1.13 6.55
CA TYR A 9 0.15 -1.79 5.64
C TYR A 9 0.81 -0.84 4.64
N ASN A 10 0.10 0.20 4.18
CA ASN A 10 0.72 1.23 3.35
C ASN A 10 1.86 1.92 4.11
N ASN A 11 1.62 2.31 5.36
CA ASN A 11 2.61 2.97 6.20
C ASN A 11 3.82 2.07 6.49
N ILE A 12 3.61 0.78 6.78
CA ILE A 12 4.70 -0.19 6.94
C ILE A 12 5.51 -0.31 5.64
N GLY A 13 4.84 -0.36 4.49
CA GLY A 13 5.47 -0.36 3.18
C GLY A 13 6.39 0.85 2.98
N CYS A 14 5.88 2.05 3.27
CA CYS A 14 6.65 3.30 3.20
C CYS A 14 7.86 3.31 4.14
N ILE A 15 7.75 2.76 5.35
CA ILE A 15 8.89 2.65 6.29
C ILE A 15 9.98 1.76 5.69
N TYR A 16 9.63 0.63 5.08
CA TYR A 16 10.61 -0.24 4.43
C TYR A 16 11.21 0.39 3.18
N LEU A 17 10.43 1.15 2.42
CA LEU A 17 10.90 1.93 1.27
C LEU A 17 11.98 2.93 1.70
N LYS A 18 11.71 3.71 2.76
CA LYS A 18 12.69 4.64 3.37
C LYS A 18 13.96 3.96 3.88
N ARG A 19 13.90 2.66 4.19
CA ARG A 19 15.05 1.84 4.62
C ARG A 19 15.75 1.10 3.48
N GLY A 20 15.35 1.34 2.22
CA GLY A 20 15.88 0.63 1.04
C GLY A 20 15.53 -0.86 0.99
N ARG A 21 14.60 -1.34 1.84
CA ARG A 21 14.20 -2.75 1.88
C ARG A 21 13.05 -2.99 0.91
N LEU A 22 13.35 -2.88 -0.38
CA LEU A 22 12.36 -2.83 -1.48
C LEU A 22 11.43 -4.06 -1.50
N SER A 23 11.97 -5.27 -1.30
CA SER A 23 11.16 -6.51 -1.27
C SER A 23 10.10 -6.51 -0.16
N LEU A 24 10.43 -5.97 1.02
CA LEU A 24 9.48 -5.85 2.12
C LEU A 24 8.49 -4.70 1.86
N ALA A 25 8.95 -3.57 1.33
CA ALA A 25 8.09 -2.46 0.94
C ALA A 25 6.99 -2.94 -0.03
N LEU A 26 7.39 -3.58 -1.14
CA LEU A 26 6.49 -4.13 -2.14
C LEU A 26 5.52 -5.16 -1.55
N LYS A 27 5.97 -6.02 -0.62
CA LYS A 27 5.10 -6.99 0.07
C LYS A 27 3.95 -6.29 0.79
N TYR A 28 4.24 -5.29 1.61
CA TYR A 28 3.22 -4.61 2.41
C TYR A 28 2.33 -3.69 1.57
N LEU A 29 2.89 -2.99 0.59
CA LEU A 29 2.12 -2.17 -0.35
C LEU A 29 1.13 -3.01 -1.18
N LYS A 30 1.52 -4.21 -1.63
CA LYS A 30 0.61 -5.13 -2.34
C LYS A 30 -0.51 -5.66 -1.45
N ILE A 31 -0.24 -5.90 -0.17
CA ILE A 31 -1.29 -6.28 0.81
C ILE A 31 -2.29 -5.13 0.96
N SER A 32 -1.80 -3.90 1.12
CA SER A 32 -2.63 -2.69 1.18
C SER A 32 -3.51 -2.57 -0.09
N LEU A 33 -2.90 -2.66 -1.28
CA LEU A 33 -3.62 -2.57 -2.56
C LEU A 33 -4.72 -3.64 -2.69
N LYS A 34 -4.43 -4.87 -2.27
CA LYS A 34 -5.41 -5.98 -2.32
C LYS A 34 -6.60 -5.73 -1.41
N ILE A 35 -6.38 -5.17 -0.23
CA ILE A 35 -7.46 -4.78 0.67
C ILE A 35 -8.26 -3.65 0.05
N GLN A 36 -7.61 -2.58 -0.44
CA GLN A 36 -8.37 -1.45 -0.96
C GLN A 36 -9.24 -1.83 -2.17
N ARG A 37 -8.68 -2.56 -3.14
CA ARG A 37 -9.44 -3.07 -4.30
C ARG A 37 -10.65 -3.93 -3.96
N LYS A 38 -10.72 -4.50 -2.75
CA LYS A 38 -11.86 -5.31 -2.30
C LYS A 38 -13.03 -4.47 -1.80
N TYR A 39 -12.77 -3.27 -1.28
CA TYR A 39 -13.76 -2.50 -0.52
C TYR A 39 -14.16 -1.17 -1.14
N VAL A 40 -13.35 -0.62 -2.07
CA VAL A 40 -13.67 0.64 -2.75
C VAL A 40 -13.55 0.53 -4.27
N PRO A 41 -14.22 1.41 -5.04
CA PRO A 41 -14.07 1.48 -6.49
C PRO A 41 -12.63 1.70 -6.93
N SER A 42 -12.28 1.23 -8.13
CA SER A 42 -10.92 1.30 -8.67
C SER A 42 -10.34 2.71 -8.84
N ASN A 43 -11.18 3.75 -8.94
CA ASN A 43 -10.73 5.14 -9.07
C ASN A 43 -10.37 5.81 -7.73
N HIS A 44 -10.60 5.13 -6.60
CA HIS A 44 -10.46 5.74 -5.29
C HIS A 44 -9.03 6.27 -5.06
N PRO A 45 -8.87 7.50 -4.51
CA PRO A 45 -7.56 8.14 -4.37
C PRO A 45 -6.54 7.29 -3.61
N ASP A 46 -6.97 6.53 -2.60
CA ASP A 46 -6.07 5.63 -1.87
C ASP A 46 -5.42 4.56 -2.74
N ILE A 47 -6.12 4.06 -3.78
CA ILE A 47 -5.55 3.09 -4.71
C ILE A 47 -4.43 3.75 -5.52
N ALA A 48 -4.63 4.99 -5.96
CA ALA A 48 -3.60 5.75 -6.67
C ALA A 48 -2.38 6.02 -5.78
N LEU A 49 -2.60 6.40 -4.51
CA LEU A 49 -1.53 6.60 -3.53
C LEU A 49 -0.69 5.33 -3.32
N ILE A 50 -1.34 4.18 -3.12
CA ILE A 50 -0.64 2.90 -2.92
C ILE A 50 0.14 2.52 -4.19
N LEU A 51 -0.42 2.72 -5.37
CA LEU A 51 0.27 2.43 -6.64
C LEU A 51 1.49 3.34 -6.86
N ASN A 52 1.38 4.63 -6.50
CA ASN A 52 2.52 5.54 -6.51
C ASN A 52 3.66 5.03 -5.61
N ASN A 53 3.34 4.60 -4.38
CA ASN A 53 4.32 4.05 -3.46
C ASN A 53 4.95 2.75 -3.97
N ILE A 54 4.19 1.93 -4.72
CA ILE A 54 4.73 0.73 -5.39
C ILE A 54 5.70 1.12 -6.49
N GLY A 55 5.41 2.16 -7.27
CA GLY A 55 6.32 2.65 -8.32
C GLY A 55 7.61 3.28 -7.79
N MET A 56 7.59 3.78 -6.55
CA MET A 56 8.77 4.33 -5.86
C MET A 56 9.64 3.26 -5.19
N ALA A 57 9.12 2.05 -4.98
CA ALA A 57 9.80 0.93 -4.33
C ALA A 57 10.52 0.04 -5.34
#